data_AF-A0A2G4FHU3-F1
#
_entry.id   AF-A0A2G4FHU3-F1
#
_cell.length_a   1.000
_cell.length_b   1.000
_cell.length_c   1.000
_cell.angle_alpha   90.00
_cell.angle_beta   90.00
_cell.angle_gamma   90.00
#
_symmetry.space_group_name_H-M   'P 1'
#
loop_
_entity.id
_entity.type
_entity.pdbx_description
1 polymer ?
#
loop_
_entity_poly.entity_id
_entity_poly.type
_entity_poly.pdbx_seq_one_letter_code
_entity_poly.pdbx_strand_id
1 'polypeptide(L)'
;MPLTPAEVRATQFATTRVRSGYDVDEVDAFLDIVEADIAALSSDLQQARDESSLLRSQYSQLQSRLRSAELDLAAAHERGSSASST
;
A
#
# COMPACT_ATOMS: atom_id res chain seq x y z
N MET A 1 -14.51 -3.32 -5.08
CA MET A 1 -13.39 -2.88 -5.94
C MET A 1 -13.42 -1.36 -5.96
N PRO A 2 -12.28 -0.67 -5.77
CA PRO A 2 -12.21 0.78 -5.92
C PRO A 2 -12.40 1.15 -7.40
N LEU A 3 -13.06 2.28 -7.66
CA LEU A 3 -13.23 2.83 -8.99
C LEU A 3 -11.85 3.23 -9.56
N THR A 4 -11.56 2.84 -10.78
CA THR A 4 -10.30 3.16 -11.46
C THR A 4 -10.45 4.35 -12.41
N PRO A 5 -9.37 5.10 -12.70
CA PRO A 5 -9.40 6.19 -13.68
C PRO A 5 -9.91 5.73 -15.06
N ALA A 6 -9.48 4.54 -15.48
CA ALA A 6 -9.90 3.94 -16.75
C ALA A 6 -11.40 3.62 -16.79
N GLU A 7 -11.98 3.19 -15.66
CA GLU A 7 -13.44 2.98 -15.56
C GLU A 7 -14.21 4.29 -15.65
N VAL A 8 -13.71 5.38 -15.07
CA VAL A 8 -14.30 6.71 -15.21
C VAL A 8 -14.31 7.13 -16.67
N ARG A 9 -13.17 7.06 -17.34
CA ARG A 9 -13.03 7.43 -18.76
C ARG A 9 -13.87 6.58 -19.71
N ALA A 10 -14.08 5.31 -19.38
CA ALA A 10 -14.88 4.39 -20.21
C ALA A 10 -16.39 4.49 -19.95
N THR A 11 -16.81 5.21 -18.91
CA THR A 11 -18.23 5.31 -18.54
C THR A 11 -19.02 6.10 -19.58
N GLN A 12 -20.18 5.57 -19.97
CA GLN A 12 -21.11 6.24 -20.87
C GLN A 12 -22.44 6.50 -20.17
N PHE A 13 -22.87 7.75 -20.16
CA PHE A 13 -24.18 8.14 -19.64
C PHE A 13 -25.26 8.14 -20.72
N ALA A 14 -26.48 7.79 -20.36
CA ALA A 14 -27.61 7.83 -21.28
C ALA A 14 -28.12 9.27 -21.47
N THR A 15 -28.31 9.69 -22.74
CA THR A 15 -28.84 11.01 -23.08
C THR A 15 -30.37 11.08 -22.94
N THR A 16 -30.93 12.17 -22.42
CA THR A 16 -32.39 12.38 -22.33
C THR A 16 -32.90 13.37 -23.38
N ARG A 17 -34.02 13.06 -24.05
CA ARG A 17 -34.65 13.93 -25.06
C ARG A 17 -35.82 14.79 -24.56
N VAL A 18 -36.47 14.39 -23.46
CA VAL A 18 -37.75 14.97 -22.99
C VAL A 18 -37.61 15.72 -21.67
N ARG A 19 -36.48 15.54 -20.96
CA ARG A 19 -36.19 16.16 -19.66
C ARG A 19 -34.87 16.92 -19.74
N SER A 20 -34.66 17.90 -18.86
CA SER A 20 -33.35 18.55 -18.71
C SER A 20 -32.31 17.49 -18.30
N GLY A 21 -31.29 17.31 -19.13
CA GLY A 21 -30.09 16.55 -18.80
C GLY A 21 -28.97 17.48 -18.32
N TYR A 22 -27.87 16.89 -17.89
CA TYR A 22 -26.61 17.63 -17.72
C TYR A 22 -26.07 18.06 -19.08
N ASP A 23 -25.28 19.14 -19.10
CA ASP A 23 -24.48 19.49 -20.26
C ASP A 23 -23.36 18.45 -20.42
N VAL A 24 -23.22 17.90 -21.62
CA VAL A 24 -22.25 16.82 -21.90
C VAL A 24 -20.83 17.35 -21.75
N ASP A 25 -20.56 18.56 -22.24
CA ASP A 25 -19.22 19.14 -22.19
C ASP A 25 -18.83 19.46 -20.74
N GLU A 26 -19.79 19.88 -19.91
CA GLU A 26 -19.57 20.11 -18.47
C GLU A 26 -19.31 18.80 -17.72
N VAL A 27 -20.07 17.74 -18.02
CA VAL A 27 -19.86 16.41 -17.43
C VAL A 27 -18.50 15.85 -17.83
N ASP A 28 -18.14 15.94 -19.11
CA ASP A 28 -16.85 15.43 -19.60
C ASP A 28 -15.69 16.18 -18.93
N ALA A 29 -15.76 17.51 -18.83
CA ALA A 29 -14.75 18.30 -18.12
C ALA A 29 -14.66 17.96 -16.62
N PHE A 30 -15.78 17.64 -15.98
CA PHE A 30 -15.79 17.17 -14.59
C PHE A 30 -15.18 15.76 -14.47
N LEU A 31 -15.47 14.87 -15.40
CA LEU A 31 -14.90 13.52 -15.41
C LEU A 31 -13.39 13.53 -15.59
N ASP A 32 -12.83 14.46 -16.36
CA ASP A 32 -11.37 14.63 -16.49
C ASP A 32 -10.71 14.96 -15.13
N ILE A 33 -11.35 15.83 -14.32
CA ILE A 33 -10.87 16.17 -12.98
C ILE A 33 -10.95 14.96 -12.06
N VAL A 34 -12.09 14.26 -12.08
CA VAL A 34 -12.30 13.05 -11.26
C VAL A 34 -11.32 11.93 -11.65
N GLU A 35 -11.06 11.74 -12.94
CA GLU A 35 -10.07 10.78 -13.44
C GLU A 35 -8.68 11.09 -12.87
N ALA A 36 -8.26 12.36 -12.95
CA ALA A 36 -6.96 12.82 -12.45
C ALA A 36 -6.84 12.62 -10.93
N ASP A 37 -7.89 12.98 -10.17
CA ASP A 37 -7.91 12.83 -8.72
C ASP A 37 -7.83 11.36 -8.31
N ILE A 38 -8.62 10.49 -8.94
CA ILE A 38 -8.58 9.05 -8.65
C ILE A 38 -7.21 8.47 -9.00
N ALA A 39 -6.57 8.92 -10.08
CA ALA A 39 -5.24 8.47 -10.46
C ALA A 39 -4.20 8.86 -9.38
N ALA A 40 -4.25 10.10 -8.91
CA ALA A 40 -3.38 10.59 -7.84
C ALA A 40 -3.61 9.79 -6.54
N LEU A 41 -4.86 9.66 -6.08
CA LEU A 41 -5.19 8.91 -4.87
C LEU A 41 -4.76 7.44 -4.97
N SER A 42 -4.94 6.82 -6.13
CA SER A 42 -4.55 5.43 -6.35
C SER A 42 -3.03 5.25 -6.28
N SER A 43 -2.28 6.19 -6.86
CA SER A 43 -0.81 6.22 -6.79
C SER A 43 -0.32 6.38 -5.35
N ASP A 44 -0.89 7.33 -4.60
CA ASP A 44 -0.51 7.58 -3.20
C ASP A 44 -0.79 6.37 -2.30
N LEU A 45 -1.94 5.73 -2.48
CA LEU A 45 -2.31 4.51 -1.77
C LEU A 45 -1.33 3.38 -2.08
N GLN A 46 -0.96 3.22 -3.36
CA GLN A 46 -0.01 2.20 -3.77
C GLN A 46 1.37 2.45 -3.15
N GLN A 47 1.84 3.71 -3.15
CA GLN A 47 3.09 4.09 -2.51
C GLN A 47 3.09 3.78 -1.00
N ALA A 48 2.03 4.13 -0.29
CA ALA A 48 1.91 3.84 1.14
C ALA A 48 1.91 2.33 1.44
N ARG A 49 1.31 1.52 0.56
CA ARG A 49 1.33 0.05 0.66
C ARG A 49 2.74 -0.50 0.45
N ASP A 50 3.45 0.00 -0.56
CA ASP A 50 4.81 -0.41 -0.87
C ASP A 50 5.77 -0.06 0.27
N GLU A 51 5.62 1.14 0.86
CA GLU A 51 6.34 1.56 2.05
C GLU A 51 6.05 0.63 3.24
N SER A 52 4.78 0.35 3.53
CA SER A 52 4.39 -0.56 4.62
C SER A 52 4.98 -1.96 4.44
N SER A 53 4.98 -2.48 3.20
CA SER A 53 5.61 -3.76 2.85
C SER A 53 7.11 -3.75 3.14
N LEU A 54 7.80 -2.67 2.74
CA LEU A 54 9.22 -2.49 2.98
C LEU A 54 9.54 -2.42 4.48
N LEU A 55 8.82 -1.59 5.25
CA LEU A 55 9.01 -1.45 6.70
C LEU A 55 8.80 -2.77 7.43
N ARG A 56 7.79 -3.55 7.01
CA ARG A 56 7.52 -4.87 7.58
C ARG A 56 8.65 -5.87 7.30
N SER A 57 9.20 -5.85 6.10
CA SER A 57 10.38 -6.66 5.74
C SER A 57 11.59 -6.26 6.60
N GLN A 58 11.87 -4.96 6.72
CA GLN A 58 12.97 -4.46 7.56
C GLN A 58 12.81 -4.90 9.02
N TYR A 59 11.61 -4.78 9.58
CA TYR A 59 11.32 -5.20 10.95
C TYR A 59 11.56 -6.70 11.14
N SER A 60 11.10 -7.54 10.21
CA SER A 60 11.33 -8.98 10.25
C SER A 60 12.82 -9.33 10.22
N GLN A 61 13.62 -8.64 9.41
CA GLN A 61 15.07 -8.83 9.36
C GLN A 61 15.73 -8.47 10.70
N LEU A 62 15.38 -7.32 11.28
CA LEU A 62 15.90 -6.89 12.58
C LEU A 62 15.53 -7.89 13.68
N GLN A 63 14.28 -8.36 13.71
CA GLN A 63 13.86 -9.38 14.66
C GLN A 63 14.65 -10.68 14.52
N SER A 64 14.93 -11.12 13.29
CA SER A 64 15.74 -12.31 13.05
C SER A 64 17.18 -12.13 13.56
N ARG A 65 17.76 -10.94 13.36
CA ARG A 65 19.12 -10.61 13.83
C ARG A 65 19.19 -10.53 15.35
N LEU A 66 18.17 -9.97 15.99
CA LEU A 66 18.10 -9.92 17.45
C LEU A 66 18.01 -11.35 18.01
N ARG A 67 17.11 -12.16 17.45
CA ARG A 67 16.96 -13.57 17.85
C ARG A 67 18.26 -14.35 17.70
N SER A 68 18.99 -14.18 16.59
CA SER A 68 20.28 -14.87 16.42
C SER A 68 21.28 -14.43 17.48
N ALA A 69 21.36 -13.13 17.79
CA ALA A 69 22.26 -12.62 18.82
C ALA A 69 21.89 -13.13 20.23
N GLU A 70 20.60 -13.22 20.54
CA GLU A 70 20.11 -13.80 21.81
C GLU A 70 20.51 -15.27 21.96
N LEU A 71 20.39 -16.05 20.87
CA LEU A 71 20.81 -17.45 20.85
C LEU A 71 22.33 -17.60 21.03
N ASP A 72 23.11 -16.76 20.35
CA ASP A 72 24.58 -16.77 20.45
C ASP A 72 25.05 -16.43 21.88
N LEU A 73 24.38 -15.47 22.53
CA LEU A 73 24.66 -15.10 23.92
C LEU A 73 24.30 -16.23 24.89
N ALA A 74 23.16 -16.89 24.71
CA ALA A 74 22.75 -18.04 25.52
C ALA A 74 23.77 -19.19 25.40
N ALA A 75 24.20 -19.51 24.18
CA ALA A 75 25.22 -20.53 23.93
C ALA A 75 26.59 -20.15 24.52
N ALA A 76 26.93 -18.86 24.59
CA ALA A 76 28.14 -18.39 25.27
C ALA A 76 28.05 -18.58 26.80
N HIS A 77 26.90 -18.28 27.41
CA HIS A 77 26.69 -18.50 28.85
C HIS A 77 26.75 -19.98 29.25
N GLU A 78 26.19 -20.87 28.45
CA GLU A 78 26.26 -22.33 28.71
C GLU A 78 27.71 -22.84 28.71
N ARG A 79 28.52 -22.44 27.71
CA ARG A 79 29.94 -22.83 27.63
C ARG A 79 30.77 -22.34 28.83
N GLY A 80 30.50 -21.13 29.33
CA GLY A 80 31.20 -20.57 30.49
C GLY A 80 30.86 -21.28 31.82
N SER A 81 29.59 -21.68 32.01
CA SER A 81 29.14 -22.40 33.21
C SER A 81 29.75 -23.80 33.31
N SER A 82 29.86 -24.52 32.18
CA SER A 82 30.48 -25.85 32.14
C SER A 82 31.99 -25.81 32.41
N ALA A 83 32.68 -24.77 31.95
CA ALA A 83 34.13 -24.62 32.15
C ALA A 83 34.52 -24.27 33.60
N SER A 84 33.63 -23.62 34.37
CA SER A 84 33.90 -23.23 35.76
C SER A 84 33.56 -24.31 36.79
N SER A 85 32.96 -25.42 36.37
CA SER A 85 32.54 -26.53 37.24
C SER A 85 33.49 -27.75 37.22
N THR A 86 34.65 -27.64 36.56
CA THR A 86 35.72 -28.67 36.52
C THR A 86 36.97 -28.14 37.21
#